data_AF-A0AAW9CKZ8-F1
#
_entry.id   AF-A0AAW9CKZ8-F1
#
_cell.length_a   1.000
_cell.length_b   1.000
_cell.length_c   1.000
_cell.angle_alpha   90.00
_cell.angle_beta   90.00
_cell.angle_gamma   90.00
#
_symmetry.space_group_name_H-M   'P 1'
#
loop_
_entity.id
_entity.type
_entity.pdbx_description
1 polymer ?
#
loop_
_entity_poly.entity_id
_entity_poly.type
_entity_poly.pdbx_seq_one_letter_code
_entity_poly.pdbx_strand_id
1 'polypeptide(L)'
;RPEPDDELAGIVRDALSAWFPEHHFGGFETVGIDRIEFAQFEQPPGFRSAVPTVDSPDGPVFVAGDYTEWSSIQGALKSGRRA
;
A
#
# COMPACT_ATOMS: atom_id res chain seq x y z
N ARG A 1 6.13 10.86 -14.79
CA ARG A 1 7.36 11.11 -14.01
C ARG A 1 6.88 11.49 -12.63
N PRO A 2 7.38 10.86 -11.55
CA PRO A 2 6.96 11.24 -10.20
C PRO A 2 7.25 12.73 -9.98
N GLU A 3 6.40 13.42 -9.24
CA GLU A 3 6.65 14.77 -8.78
C GLU A 3 7.99 14.82 -8.04
N PRO A 4 8.76 15.92 -8.15
CA PRO A 4 9.97 16.12 -7.36
C PRO A 4 9.62 16.23 -5.86
N ASP A 5 10.60 15.92 -5.02
CA ASP A 5 10.42 15.79 -3.56
C ASP A 5 9.90 17.07 -2.89
N ASP A 6 10.36 18.23 -3.35
CA ASP A 6 9.98 19.54 -2.84
C ASP A 6 8.52 19.89 -3.18
N GLU A 7 8.06 19.52 -4.37
CA GLU A 7 6.67 19.65 -4.79
C GLU A 7 5.75 18.76 -3.94
N LEU A 8 6.13 17.49 -3.73
CA LEU A 8 5.39 16.57 -2.86
C LEU A 8 5.29 17.09 -1.42
N ALA A 9 6.41 17.59 -0.87
CA ALA A 9 6.43 18.18 0.47
C ALA A 9 5.48 19.38 0.58
N GLY A 10 5.44 20.23 -0.45
CA GLY A 10 4.49 21.35 -0.55
C GLY A 10 3.03 20.88 -0.54
N ILE A 11 2.69 19.91 -1.39
CA ILE A 11 1.34 19.33 -1.48
C ILE A 11 0.89 18.76 -0.13
N VAL A 12 1.76 18.02 0.56
CA VAL A 12 1.45 17.44 1.88
C VAL A 12 1.20 18.54 2.92
N ARG A 13 2.06 19.56 2.98
CA ARG A 13 1.89 20.68 3.92
C ARG A 13 0.58 21.43 3.69
N ASP A 14 0.24 21.68 2.43
CA ASP A 14 -0.97 22.41 2.06
C ASP A 14 -2.23 21.59 2.38
N ALA A 15 -2.21 20.28 2.11
CA ALA A 15 -3.29 19.36 2.50
C ALA A 15 -3.48 19.29 4.04
N LEU A 16 -2.38 19.16 4.79
CA LEU A 16 -2.42 19.18 6.25
C LEU A 16 -2.99 20.50 6.79
N SER A 17 -2.58 21.64 6.20
CA SER A 17 -3.08 22.96 6.59
C SER A 17 -4.58 23.12 6.30
N ALA A 18 -5.08 22.51 5.21
CA ALA A 18 -6.51 22.51 4.89
C ALA A 18 -7.33 21.62 5.84
N TRP A 19 -6.81 20.46 6.25
CA TRP A 19 -7.49 19.54 7.16
C TRP A 19 -7.45 20.00 8.61
N PHE A 20 -6.38 20.70 9.00
CA PHE A 20 -6.14 21.13 10.37
C PHE A 20 -5.90 22.65 10.44
N PRO A 21 -6.92 23.47 10.15
CA PRO A 21 -6.76 24.93 10.01
C PRO A 21 -6.37 25.65 11.30
N GLU A 22 -6.59 25.04 12.47
CA GLU A 22 -6.22 25.58 13.77
C GLU A 22 -4.74 25.31 14.12
N HIS A 23 -4.07 24.44 13.36
CA HIS A 23 -2.66 24.07 13.57
C HIS A 23 -1.74 24.87 12.64
N HIS A 24 -0.51 25.11 13.11
CA HIS A 24 0.52 25.78 12.33
C HIS A 24 1.61 24.80 11.89
N PHE A 25 1.89 24.78 10.58
CA PHE A 25 2.85 23.86 9.95
C PHE A 25 4.19 24.53 9.57
N GLY A 26 4.54 25.69 10.13
CA GLY A 26 5.83 26.35 9.81
C GLY A 26 7.08 25.63 10.31
N GLY A 27 6.93 24.62 11.18
CA GLY A 27 8.00 23.69 11.55
C GLY A 27 7.96 22.36 10.78
N PHE A 28 7.16 22.26 9.72
CA PHE A 28 7.09 21.06 8.89
C PHE A 28 8.44 20.78 8.22
N GLU A 29 9.00 19.61 8.49
CA GLU A 29 10.25 19.13 7.93
C GLU A 29 10.03 17.77 7.26
N THR A 30 10.56 17.62 6.05
CA THR A 30 10.54 16.33 5.35
C THR A 30 11.71 15.48 5.84
N VAL A 31 11.40 14.36 6.51
CA VAL A 31 12.42 13.43 7.03
C VAL A 31 12.85 12.40 5.97
N GLY A 32 11.93 12.02 5.07
CA GLY A 32 12.18 11.06 4.00
C GLY A 32 10.99 10.91 3.09
N ILE A 33 11.25 10.56 1.83
CA ILE A 33 10.24 10.27 0.81
C ILE A 33 10.59 8.94 0.15
N ASP A 34 9.73 7.95 0.36
CA ASP A 34 9.85 6.64 -0.27
C ASP A 34 8.85 6.51 -1.42
N ARG A 35 9.35 6.15 -2.61
CA ARG A 35 8.52 5.89 -3.79
C ARG A 35 8.34 4.39 -3.95
N ILE A 36 7.14 3.92 -3.69
CA ILE A 36 6.78 2.51 -3.81
C ILE A 36 6.09 2.29 -5.15
N GLU A 37 6.80 1.71 -6.13
CA GLU A 37 6.25 1.47 -7.48
C GLU A 37 5.02 0.55 -7.47
N PHE A 38 4.98 -0.38 -6.52
CA PHE A 38 3.87 -1.31 -6.34
C PHE A 38 3.56 -1.49 -4.85
N ALA A 39 2.67 -0.64 -4.33
CA ALA A 39 2.25 -0.69 -2.93
C ALA A 39 1.04 -1.61 -2.72
N GLN A 40 0.02 -1.46 -3.57
CA GLN A 40 -1.21 -2.24 -3.51
C GLN A 40 -1.78 -2.38 -4.92
N PHE A 41 -2.23 -3.58 -5.27
CA PHE A 41 -2.92 -3.81 -6.54
C PHE A 41 -4.36 -3.30 -6.49
N GLU A 42 -4.95 -3.07 -7.66
CA GLU A 42 -6.34 -2.61 -7.77
C GLU A 42 -7.32 -3.64 -7.17
N GLN A 43 -8.23 -3.15 -6.32
CA GLN A 43 -9.24 -3.98 -5.65
C GLN A 43 -10.66 -3.52 -6.03
N PRO A 44 -11.04 -3.62 -7.33
CA PRO A 44 -12.40 -3.30 -7.73
C PRO A 44 -13.40 -4.26 -7.07
N PRO A 45 -14.70 -3.91 -7.03
CA PRO A 45 -15.74 -4.80 -6.53
C PRO A 45 -15.64 -6.19 -7.17
N GLY A 46 -15.54 -7.22 -6.34
CA GLY A 46 -15.44 -8.62 -6.79
C GLY A 46 -14.02 -9.15 -7.03
N PHE A 47 -12.95 -8.35 -6.88
CA PHE A 47 -11.57 -8.78 -7.19
C PHE A 47 -11.13 -10.09 -6.52
N ARG A 48 -11.72 -10.44 -5.37
CA ARG A 48 -11.44 -11.69 -4.64
C ARG A 48 -11.70 -12.96 -5.45
N SER A 49 -12.56 -12.93 -6.46
CA SER A 49 -12.77 -14.09 -7.34
C SER A 49 -11.67 -14.25 -8.39
N ALA A 50 -10.83 -13.23 -8.57
CA ALA A 50 -9.77 -13.19 -9.57
C ALA A 50 -8.36 -13.37 -8.97
N VAL A 51 -8.24 -13.39 -7.63
CA VAL A 51 -6.94 -13.64 -6.99
C VAL A 51 -6.62 -15.15 -6.95
N PRO A 52 -5.34 -15.55 -7.03
CA PRO A 52 -4.93 -16.94 -6.95
C PRO A 52 -5.33 -17.61 -5.63
N THR A 53 -5.72 -18.88 -5.70
CA THR A 53 -5.78 -19.78 -4.54
C THR A 53 -4.38 -20.27 -4.16
N VAL A 54 -4.21 -20.77 -2.93
CA VAL A 54 -2.92 -21.24 -2.40
C VAL A 54 -2.24 -22.32 -3.26
N ASP A 55 -3.04 -23.11 -3.96
CA ASP A 55 -2.68 -24.25 -4.80
C ASP A 55 -2.83 -23.97 -6.30
N SER A 56 -2.93 -22.69 -6.69
CA SER A 56 -3.03 -22.32 -8.11
C SER A 56 -1.84 -22.78 -8.98
N PRO A 57 -0.58 -22.83 -8.49
CA PRO A 57 0.53 -23.40 -9.27
C PRO A 57 0.45 -24.93 -9.38
N ASP A 58 0.84 -25.47 -10.53
CA ASP A 58 0.96 -26.93 -10.70
C ASP A 58 2.12 -27.51 -9.86
N GLY A 59 1.90 -28.69 -9.29
CA GLY A 59 2.93 -29.45 -8.58
C GLY A 59 3.08 -29.07 -7.10
N PRO A 60 4.21 -29.43 -6.45
CA PRO A 60 4.40 -29.24 -5.01
C PRO A 60 4.83 -27.80 -4.66
N VAL A 61 4.11 -26.81 -5.17
CA VAL A 61 4.40 -25.38 -4.98
C VAL A 61 3.15 -24.67 -4.48
N PHE A 62 3.29 -23.90 -3.41
CA PHE A 62 2.22 -23.08 -2.86
C PHE A 62 2.53 -21.60 -3.07
N VAL A 63 1.48 -20.82 -3.29
CA VAL A 63 1.57 -19.36 -3.37
C VAL A 63 1.04 -18.73 -2.08
N ALA A 64 1.82 -17.83 -1.49
CA ALA A 64 1.43 -17.13 -0.29
C ALA A 64 1.79 -15.64 -0.37
N GLY A 65 0.91 -14.80 0.16
CA GLY A 65 1.10 -13.36 0.15
C GLY A 65 -0.14 -12.59 0.60
N ASP A 66 -0.04 -11.28 0.53
CA ASP A 66 -1.13 -10.34 0.80
C ASP A 66 -2.20 -10.34 -0.32
N TYR A 67 -1.87 -10.88 -1.50
CA TYR A 67 -2.76 -11.01 -2.65
C TYR A 67 -3.61 -12.28 -2.66
N THR A 68 -3.41 -13.24 -1.75
CA THR A 68 -4.16 -14.52 -1.73
C THR A 68 -5.32 -14.55 -0.71
N GLU A 69 -5.31 -13.69 0.31
CA GLU A 69 -6.38 -13.63 1.34
C GLU A 69 -7.00 -12.23 1.44
N TRP A 70 -6.25 -11.27 2.00
CA TRP A 70 -6.59 -9.86 2.05
C TRP A 70 -5.30 -9.05 2.23
N SER A 71 -5.20 -7.91 1.55
CA SER A 71 -3.96 -7.12 1.44
C SER A 71 -3.60 -6.41 2.73
N SER A 72 -3.14 -7.19 3.72
CA SER A 72 -2.73 -6.73 5.04
C SER A 72 -1.63 -7.63 5.57
N ILE A 73 -0.87 -7.13 6.55
CA ILE A 73 0.16 -7.89 7.25
C ILE A 73 -0.43 -9.19 7.83
N GLN A 74 -1.59 -9.11 8.48
CA GLN A 74 -2.25 -10.28 9.05
C GLN A 74 -2.69 -11.27 7.96
N GLY A 75 -3.15 -10.77 6.80
CA GLY A 75 -3.50 -11.60 5.65
C GLY A 75 -2.31 -12.36 5.09
N ALA A 76 -1.17 -11.68 4.92
CA ALA A 76 0.08 -12.30 4.50
C ALA A 76 0.54 -13.39 5.49
N LEU A 77 0.51 -13.12 6.80
CA LEU A 77 0.83 -14.11 7.83
C LEU A 77 -0.11 -15.32 7.80
N LYS A 78 -1.41 -15.09 7.61
CA LYS A 78 -2.42 -16.15 7.53
C LYS A 78 -2.24 -16.97 6.26
N SER A 79 -1.91 -16.34 5.13
CA SER A 79 -1.59 -17.03 3.88
C SER A 79 -0.38 -17.93 4.05
N GLY A 80 0.70 -17.44 4.66
CA GLY A 80 1.92 -18.22 4.88
C GLY A 80 1.71 -19.42 5.81
N ARG A 81 0.74 -19.36 6.74
CA ARG A 81 0.39 -20.52 7.59
C ARG A 81 -0.41 -21.59 6.85
N ARG A 82 -1.12 -21.22 5.78
CA ARG A 82 -1.97 -22.15 5.02
C ARG A 82 -1.23 -22.88 3.90
N ALA A 83 -0.22 -22.21 3.32
CA ALA A 83 0.75 -22.84 2.44
C ALA A 83 1.61 -23.83 3.22
#